data_AF-D0UMM5-F1
#
_entry.id   AF-D0UMM5-F1
#
_cell.length_a   1.000
_cell.length_b   1.000
_cell.length_c   1.000
_cell.angle_alpha   90.00
_cell.angle_beta   90.00
_cell.angle_gamma   90.00
#
_symmetry.space_group_name_H-M   'P 1'
#
loop_
_entity.id
_entity.type
_entity.pdbx_description
1 polymer ?
#
loop_
_entity_poly.entity_id
_entity_poly.type
_entity_poly.pdbx_seq_one_letter_code
_entity_poly.pdbx_strand_id
1 'polypeptide(L)'
;GRSCLIPNQGYLSEAGASVVDQKLQLNIVPKTRVVKLVSETFNYLRIDRQKSRVKQAVQERFPNVGRHFHRIGLPPKIGSFQLFVEGYKDADYWLRRFETEQPSQSIQQQFQFQFERLVVLDYIIRNTDRGNDNWLIKYENPNLETNQNEGEEDWNLVQPPEIKIAAIDNGLA
;
A
#
# COMPACT_ATOMS: atom_id res chain seq x y z
N GLY A 1 0.37 7.12 -22.37
CA GLY A 1 0.54 5.84 -21.65
C GLY A 1 1.74 5.11 -22.21
N ARG A 2 2.32 4.16 -21.47
CA ARG A 2 3.40 3.29 -21.98
C ARG A 2 2.81 2.31 -23.00
N SER A 3 3.38 2.23 -24.19
CA SER A 3 2.86 1.41 -25.30
C SER A 3 2.95 -0.10 -25.04
N CYS A 4 3.83 -0.53 -24.12
CA CYS A 4 3.99 -1.92 -23.72
C CYS A 4 3.01 -2.39 -22.64
N LEU A 5 2.19 -1.51 -22.06
CA LEU A 5 1.26 -1.84 -20.99
C LEU A 5 -0.19 -1.82 -21.50
N ILE A 6 -1.01 -2.74 -20.97
CA ILE A 6 -2.42 -2.80 -21.32
C ILE A 6 -3.16 -1.59 -20.73
N PRO A 7 -3.92 -0.81 -21.51
CA PRO A 7 -4.63 0.36 -21.01
C PRO A 7 -5.62 0.05 -19.88
N ASN A 8 -5.68 0.92 -18.87
CA ASN A 8 -6.64 0.87 -17.76
C ASN A 8 -6.63 -0.41 -16.91
N GLN A 9 -5.51 -1.15 -16.88
CA GLN A 9 -5.35 -2.35 -16.06
C GLN A 9 -4.40 -2.18 -14.87
N GLY A 10 -3.98 -0.95 -14.54
CA GLY A 10 -3.03 -0.73 -13.44
C GLY A 10 -3.49 -1.30 -12.10
N TYR A 11 -4.79 -1.26 -11.79
CA TYR A 11 -5.33 -1.87 -10.57
C TYR A 11 -5.22 -3.41 -10.53
N LEU A 12 -5.17 -4.07 -11.69
CA LEU A 12 -4.90 -5.51 -11.80
C LEU A 12 -3.41 -5.78 -11.63
N SER A 13 -2.55 -4.93 -12.18
CA SER A 13 -1.09 -4.99 -11.94
C SER A 13 -0.77 -4.90 -10.44
N GLU A 14 -1.36 -3.92 -9.74
CA GLU A 14 -1.22 -3.75 -8.28
C GLU A 14 -1.62 -5.00 -7.48
N ALA A 15 -2.80 -5.54 -7.78
CA ALA A 15 -3.27 -6.76 -7.11
C ALA A 15 -2.42 -7.98 -7.51
N GLY A 16 -1.97 -8.04 -8.76
CA GLY A 16 -1.12 -9.09 -9.31
C GLY A 16 0.23 -9.17 -8.62
N ALA A 17 0.87 -8.02 -8.35
CA ALA A 17 2.11 -7.96 -7.58
C ALA A 17 1.96 -8.59 -6.18
N SER A 18 0.85 -8.29 -5.48
CA SER A 18 0.56 -8.91 -4.18
C SER A 18 0.30 -10.42 -4.27
N VAL A 19 -0.29 -10.90 -5.37
CA VAL A 19 -0.48 -12.34 -5.62
C VAL A 19 0.86 -13.05 -5.87
N VAL A 20 1.74 -12.46 -6.67
CA VAL A 20 3.09 -12.99 -6.94
C VAL A 20 3.93 -13.02 -5.66
N ASP A 21 3.93 -11.92 -4.90
CA ASP A 21 4.60 -11.82 -3.60
C ASP A 21 4.17 -12.94 -2.63
N GLN A 22 2.87 -13.18 -2.48
CA GLN A 22 2.33 -14.24 -1.64
C GLN A 22 2.71 -15.64 -2.14
N LYS A 23 2.69 -15.84 -3.46
CA LYS A 23 3.02 -17.13 -4.08
C LYS A 23 4.48 -17.51 -3.87
N LEU A 24 5.37 -16.52 -3.91
CA LEU A 24 6.81 -16.66 -3.74
C LEU A 24 7.29 -16.47 -2.29
N GLN A 25 6.38 -16.15 -1.36
CA GLN A 25 6.67 -15.89 0.04
C GLN A 25 7.72 -14.79 0.26
N LEU A 26 7.70 -13.76 -0.60
CA LEU A 26 8.62 -12.62 -0.49
C LEU A 26 8.22 -11.73 0.70
N ASN A 27 6.91 -11.55 0.91
CA ASN A 27 6.34 -10.80 2.03
C ASN A 27 6.83 -9.34 2.10
N ILE A 28 6.99 -8.70 0.94
CA ILE A 28 7.42 -7.29 0.82
C ILE A 28 6.33 -6.41 0.23
N VAL A 29 5.35 -6.95 -0.51
CA VAL A 29 4.20 -6.17 -1.01
C VAL A 29 3.11 -6.12 0.06
N PRO A 30 2.74 -4.94 0.58
CA PRO A 30 1.58 -4.82 1.46
C PRO A 30 0.34 -5.38 0.76
N LYS A 31 -0.46 -6.17 1.46
CA LYS A 31 -1.55 -6.95 0.86
C LYS A 31 -2.48 -6.06 0.02
N THR A 32 -2.58 -6.38 -1.27
CA THR A 32 -3.38 -5.62 -2.24
C THR A 32 -4.41 -6.52 -2.90
N ARG A 33 -5.66 -6.04 -3.00
CA ARG A 33 -6.74 -6.77 -3.68
C ARG A 33 -7.59 -5.85 -4.55
N VAL A 34 -8.26 -6.44 -5.52
CA VAL A 34 -9.32 -5.75 -6.28
C VAL A 34 -10.56 -5.66 -5.40
N VAL A 35 -11.05 -4.44 -5.18
CA VAL A 35 -12.25 -4.16 -4.39
C VAL A 35 -13.20 -3.25 -5.15
N LYS A 36 -14.43 -3.13 -4.63
CA LYS A 36 -15.43 -2.17 -5.11
C LYS A 36 -15.83 -1.29 -3.95
N LEU A 37 -15.58 0.01 -4.06
CA LEU A 37 -15.87 0.99 -3.01
C LEU A 37 -16.76 2.12 -3.53
N VAL A 38 -17.52 2.70 -2.61
CA VAL A 38 -18.33 3.91 -2.84
C VAL A 38 -17.91 4.94 -1.80
N SER A 39 -17.54 6.14 -2.24
CA SER A 39 -17.25 7.29 -1.37
C SER A 39 -17.62 8.58 -2.10
N GLU A 40 -18.22 9.56 -1.43
CA GLU A 40 -18.54 10.85 -2.04
C GLU A 40 -17.31 11.65 -2.50
N THR A 41 -16.15 11.37 -1.90
CA THR A 41 -14.86 12.00 -2.23
C THR A 41 -14.28 11.50 -3.55
N PHE A 42 -14.72 10.35 -4.07
CA PHE A 42 -14.25 9.85 -5.36
C PHE A 42 -14.75 10.70 -6.54
N ASN A 43 -13.98 10.72 -7.63
CA ASN A 43 -14.34 11.49 -8.82
C ASN A 43 -15.44 10.78 -9.66
N TYR A 44 -16.69 11.22 -9.55
CA TYR A 44 -17.81 10.73 -10.37
C TYR A 44 -18.23 11.74 -11.42
N LEU A 45 -18.84 11.23 -12.49
CA LEU A 45 -19.51 12.07 -13.48
C LEU A 45 -20.62 12.89 -12.81
N ARG A 46 -20.83 14.12 -13.30
CA ARG A 46 -21.89 15.01 -12.81
C ARG A 46 -23.27 14.32 -12.86
N ILE A 47 -23.51 13.54 -13.91
CA ILE A 47 -24.74 12.78 -14.13
C ILE A 47 -24.94 11.74 -13.02
N ASP A 48 -23.90 11.02 -12.59
CA ASP A 48 -24.01 10.00 -11.53
C ASP A 48 -24.32 10.64 -10.18
N ARG A 49 -23.70 11.79 -9.89
CA ARG A 49 -24.00 12.59 -8.69
C ARG A 49 -25.44 13.09 -8.69
N GLN A 50 -25.90 13.64 -9.81
CA GLN A 50 -27.28 14.11 -9.95
C GLN A 50 -28.29 12.96 -9.83
N LYS A 51 -28.05 11.83 -10.51
CA LYS A 51 -28.88 10.62 -10.41
C LYS A 51 -28.98 10.12 -8.97
N SER A 52 -27.86 10.07 -8.25
CA SER A 52 -27.84 9.68 -6.83
C SER A 52 -28.74 10.59 -5.99
N ARG A 53 -28.58 11.92 -6.13
CA ARG A 53 -29.37 12.92 -5.39
C ARG A 53 -30.87 12.84 -5.70
N VAL A 54 -31.23 12.71 -6.98
CA VAL A 54 -32.64 12.60 -7.40
C VAL A 54 -33.25 11.32 -6.85
N LYS A 55 -32.56 10.18 -6.93
CA LYS A 55 -33.05 8.92 -6.38
C LYS A 55 -33.23 8.98 -4.87
N GLN A 56 -32.31 9.61 -4.14
CA GLN A 56 -32.45 9.87 -2.70
C GLN A 56 -33.67 10.74 -2.41
N ALA A 57 -33.84 11.88 -3.10
CA ALA A 57 -34.99 12.77 -2.91
C ALA A 57 -36.33 12.08 -3.25
N VAL A 58 -36.38 11.24 -4.28
CA VAL A 58 -37.58 10.47 -4.63
C VAL A 58 -37.86 9.38 -3.60
N GLN A 59 -36.83 8.72 -3.07
CA GLN A 59 -36.97 7.76 -1.98
C GLN A 59 -37.60 8.41 -0.74
N GLU A 60 -37.12 9.60 -0.37
CA GLU A 60 -37.58 10.35 0.80
C GLU A 60 -39.00 10.88 0.62
N ARG A 61 -39.33 11.42 -0.56
CA ARG A 61 -40.65 12.03 -0.83
C ARG A 61 -41.74 11.03 -1.20
N PHE A 62 -41.40 9.97 -1.93
CA PHE A 62 -42.34 8.99 -2.46
C PHE A 62 -41.85 7.56 -2.19
N PRO A 63 -41.95 7.07 -0.94
CA PRO A 63 -41.39 5.77 -0.54
C PRO A 63 -41.98 4.58 -1.32
N ASN A 64 -43.19 4.71 -1.87
CA ASN A 64 -43.81 3.67 -2.70
C ASN A 64 -43.12 3.55 -4.07
N VAL A 65 -42.65 4.66 -4.63
CA VAL A 65 -41.90 4.68 -5.90
C VAL A 65 -40.44 4.31 -5.63
N GLY A 66 -39.85 4.86 -4.57
CA GLY A 66 -38.46 4.64 -4.20
C GLY A 66 -38.11 3.17 -3.91
N ARG A 67 -39.04 2.39 -3.34
CA ARG A 67 -38.87 0.95 -3.09
C ARG A 67 -38.51 0.12 -4.34
N HIS A 68 -38.76 0.65 -5.54
CA HIS A 68 -38.39 0.01 -6.81
C HIS A 68 -36.93 0.31 -7.24
N PHE A 69 -36.23 1.20 -6.54
CA PHE A 69 -34.82 1.47 -6.81
C PHE A 69 -33.93 0.38 -6.20
N HIS A 70 -33.41 -0.50 -7.06
CA HIS A 70 -32.43 -1.53 -6.70
C HIS A 70 -31.11 -0.98 -6.11
N ARG A 71 -30.84 0.32 -6.32
CA ARG A 71 -29.67 1.00 -5.77
C ARG A 71 -29.94 2.50 -5.59
N ILE A 72 -29.64 2.98 -4.40
CA ILE A 72 -29.66 4.38 -4.00
C ILE A 72 -28.22 4.75 -3.61
N GLY A 73 -27.71 5.88 -4.11
CA GLY A 73 -26.32 6.28 -3.92
C GLY A 73 -25.47 6.24 -5.20
N LEU A 74 -24.19 6.57 -5.04
CA LEU A 74 -23.20 6.59 -6.11
C LEU A 74 -22.83 5.16 -6.55
N PRO A 75 -22.46 4.97 -7.84
CA PRO A 75 -22.07 3.64 -8.32
C PRO A 75 -20.73 3.20 -7.69
N PRO A 76 -20.55 1.91 -7.35
CA PRO A 76 -19.28 1.43 -6.83
C PRO A 76 -18.18 1.51 -7.90
N LYS A 77 -17.00 1.99 -7.51
CA LYS A 77 -15.80 2.01 -8.34
C LYS A 77 -14.93 0.81 -8.03
N ILE A 78 -14.51 0.12 -9.09
CA ILE A 78 -13.50 -0.93 -9.01
C ILE A 78 -12.10 -0.30 -8.94
N GLY A 79 -11.22 -0.88 -8.13
CA GLY A 79 -9.84 -0.45 -8.00
C GLY A 79 -9.04 -1.39 -7.11
N SER A 80 -7.74 -1.15 -7.02
CA SER A 80 -6.84 -1.81 -6.09
C SER A 80 -6.97 -1.16 -4.73
N PHE A 81 -6.90 -1.97 -3.68
CA PHE A 81 -6.86 -1.52 -2.30
C PHE A 81 -5.72 -2.23 -1.60
N GLN A 82 -4.69 -1.46 -1.30
CA GLN A 82 -3.46 -1.89 -0.64
C GLN A 82 -3.54 -1.53 0.84
N LEU A 83 -3.09 -2.43 1.71
CA LEU A 83 -2.94 -2.12 3.13
C LEU A 83 -1.87 -1.05 3.34
N PHE A 84 -2.19 -0.07 4.17
CA PHE A 84 -1.25 0.96 4.60
C PHE A 84 -0.19 0.37 5.52
N VAL A 85 1.06 0.83 5.39
CA VAL A 85 2.19 0.42 6.24
C VAL A 85 2.73 1.62 7.02
N GLU A 86 2.95 1.43 8.32
CA GLU A 86 3.34 2.49 9.25
C GLU A 86 4.83 2.47 9.55
N GLY A 87 5.42 3.65 9.77
CA GLY A 87 6.84 3.80 10.13
C GLY A 87 7.83 3.60 8.98
N TYR A 88 7.34 3.46 7.75
CA TYR A 88 8.15 3.39 6.54
C TYR A 88 8.46 4.79 5.99
N LYS A 89 9.60 4.93 5.32
CA LYS A 89 9.97 6.12 4.53
C LYS A 89 10.53 5.69 3.19
N ASP A 90 10.56 6.60 2.23
CA ASP A 90 11.12 6.39 0.90
C ASP A 90 12.52 5.77 0.99
N ALA A 91 12.83 4.83 0.11
CA ALA A 91 14.12 4.17 0.15
C ALA A 91 15.28 5.16 -0.07
N ASP A 92 15.11 6.14 -0.96
CA ASP A 92 16.10 7.21 -1.18
C ASP A 92 16.49 7.94 0.11
N TYR A 93 15.52 8.18 1.01
CA TYR A 93 15.78 8.82 2.30
C TYR A 93 16.76 8.01 3.16
N TRP A 94 16.59 6.69 3.22
CA TRP A 94 17.43 5.81 4.03
C TRP A 94 18.76 5.50 3.35
N LEU A 95 18.76 5.28 2.04
CA LEU A 95 19.97 5.00 1.27
C LEU A 95 21.00 6.14 1.41
N ARG A 96 20.55 7.40 1.27
CA ARG A 96 21.42 8.57 1.48
C ARG A 96 21.98 8.65 2.91
N ARG A 97 21.22 8.21 3.91
CA ARG A 97 21.70 8.16 5.30
C ARG A 97 22.72 7.06 5.51
N PHE A 98 22.53 5.91 4.88
CA PHE A 98 23.48 4.79 4.95
C PHE A 98 24.82 5.09 4.27
N GLU A 99 24.86 6.03 3.32
CA GLU A 99 26.12 6.54 2.76
C GLU A 99 26.95 7.31 3.80
N THR A 100 26.30 8.08 4.67
CA THR A 100 26.98 8.86 5.72
C THR A 100 27.19 8.08 7.02
N GLU A 101 26.19 7.30 7.42
CA GLU A 101 26.14 6.54 8.67
C GLU A 101 25.86 5.08 8.33
N GLN A 102 26.92 4.30 8.14
CA GLN A 102 26.78 2.91 7.76
C GLN A 102 26.12 2.09 8.88
N PRO A 103 25.04 1.34 8.58
CA PRO A 103 24.42 0.48 9.58
C PRO A 103 25.35 -0.70 9.91
N SER A 104 25.09 -1.39 11.02
CA SER A 104 25.89 -2.55 11.42
C SER A 104 25.88 -3.65 10.34
N GLN A 105 26.92 -4.49 10.31
CA GLN A 105 27.04 -5.56 9.31
C GLN A 105 25.84 -6.51 9.30
N SER A 106 25.25 -6.78 10.47
CA SER A 106 24.03 -7.59 10.59
C SER A 106 22.84 -6.95 9.87
N ILE A 107 22.67 -5.64 10.00
CA ILE A 107 21.58 -4.90 9.34
C ILE A 107 21.81 -4.80 7.85
N GLN A 108 23.06 -4.61 7.41
CA GLN A 108 23.41 -4.64 5.98
C GLN A 108 23.03 -5.98 5.34
N GLN A 109 23.30 -7.10 6.02
CA GLN A 109 22.90 -8.43 5.54
C GLN A 109 21.37 -8.59 5.49
N GLN A 110 20.64 -8.17 6.53
CA GLN A 110 19.18 -8.19 6.53
C GLN A 110 18.59 -7.33 5.39
N PHE A 111 19.14 -6.14 5.20
CA PHE A 111 18.76 -5.24 4.12
C PHE A 111 19.00 -5.87 2.75
N GLN A 112 20.16 -6.50 2.54
CA GLN A 112 20.47 -7.19 1.31
C GLN A 112 19.45 -8.29 1.00
N PHE A 113 19.08 -9.13 1.98
CA PHE A 113 18.06 -10.16 1.77
C PHE A 113 16.68 -9.58 1.43
N GLN A 114 16.28 -8.46 2.06
CA GLN A 114 15.05 -7.76 1.72
C GLN A 114 15.11 -7.20 0.30
N PHE A 115 16.26 -6.63 -0.09
CA PHE A 115 16.47 -6.05 -1.41
C PHE A 115 16.48 -7.11 -2.51
N GLU A 116 17.09 -8.27 -2.28
CA GLU A 116 17.05 -9.40 -3.20
C GLU A 116 15.61 -9.86 -3.48
N ARG A 117 14.73 -9.85 -2.47
CA ARG A 117 13.30 -10.13 -2.66
C ARG A 117 12.62 -9.09 -3.56
N LEU A 118 12.96 -7.81 -3.40
CA LEU A 118 12.45 -6.73 -4.26
C LEU A 118 12.91 -6.94 -5.71
N VAL A 119 14.18 -7.26 -5.91
CA VAL A 119 14.75 -7.56 -7.23
C VAL A 119 14.03 -8.75 -7.89
N VAL A 120 13.82 -9.83 -7.14
CA VAL A 120 13.09 -11.01 -7.64
C VAL A 120 11.66 -10.65 -8.05
N LEU A 121 10.93 -9.92 -7.20
CA LEU A 121 9.58 -9.47 -7.49
C LEU A 121 9.54 -8.65 -8.79
N ASP A 122 10.30 -7.55 -8.84
CA ASP A 122 10.26 -6.60 -9.95
C ASP A 122 10.73 -7.23 -11.26
N TYR A 123 11.69 -8.15 -11.20
CA TYR A 123 12.15 -8.86 -12.38
C TYR A 123 11.08 -9.82 -12.92
N ILE A 124 10.41 -10.58 -12.04
CA ILE A 124 9.36 -11.54 -12.43
C ILE A 124 8.15 -10.83 -13.02
N ILE A 125 7.67 -9.76 -12.39
CA ILE A 125 6.53 -8.99 -12.90
C ILE A 125 6.93 -8.03 -14.02
N ARG A 126 8.23 -7.89 -14.30
CA ARG A 126 8.80 -6.93 -15.23
C ARG A 126 8.35 -5.49 -14.97
N ASN A 127 8.46 -5.06 -13.72
CA ASN A 127 8.06 -3.72 -13.30
C ASN A 127 8.78 -2.65 -14.14
N THR A 128 8.01 -1.75 -14.73
CA THR A 128 8.53 -0.70 -15.62
C THR A 128 8.70 0.65 -14.91
N ASP A 129 8.33 0.75 -13.63
CA ASP A 129 8.32 2.01 -12.86
C ASP A 129 8.93 1.95 -11.44
N ARG A 130 9.94 1.09 -11.22
CA ARG A 130 10.62 1.08 -9.92
C ARG A 130 11.70 2.17 -9.82
N GLY A 131 11.33 3.31 -9.24
CA GLY A 131 12.26 4.32 -8.72
C GLY A 131 12.56 4.12 -7.22
N ASN A 132 13.55 4.82 -6.67
CA ASN A 132 13.90 4.76 -5.23
C ASN A 132 12.91 5.48 -4.30
N ASP A 133 11.93 6.16 -4.89
CA ASP A 133 10.75 6.74 -4.27
C ASP A 133 9.56 5.75 -4.20
N ASN A 134 9.56 4.71 -5.05
CA ASN A 134 8.46 3.77 -5.18
C ASN A 134 8.63 2.48 -4.35
N TRP A 135 9.59 2.43 -3.44
CA TRP A 135 9.68 1.40 -2.42
C TRP A 135 10.15 2.03 -1.13
N LEU A 136 9.70 1.45 -0.02
CA LEU A 136 9.89 2.05 1.29
C LEU A 136 10.80 1.17 2.14
N ILE A 137 11.52 1.81 3.05
CA ILE A 137 12.33 1.16 4.07
C ILE A 137 11.80 1.58 5.44
N LYS A 138 11.59 0.60 6.31
CA LYS A 138 11.41 0.79 7.75
C LYS A 138 12.69 0.33 8.43
N TYR A 139 13.33 1.24 9.15
CA TYR A 139 14.53 0.96 9.94
C TYR A 139 14.33 1.47 11.37
N GLU A 140 14.37 0.55 12.33
CA GLU A 140 14.27 0.87 13.76
C GLU A 140 15.65 0.72 14.39
N ASN A 141 16.22 1.85 14.84
CA ASN A 141 17.48 1.83 15.58
C ASN A 141 17.21 1.23 16.97
N PRO A 142 18.14 0.48 17.57
CA PRO A 142 17.99 -0.03 18.92
C PRO A 142 18.28 1.11 19.90
N ASN A 143 17.42 2.11 19.92
CA ASN A 143 17.43 3.12 20.97
C ASN A 143 16.60 2.56 22.12
N LEU A 144 17.25 2.41 23.27
CA LEU A 144 16.61 2.16 24.56
C LEU A 144 15.49 3.19 24.72
N GLU A 145 14.24 2.75 24.67
CA GLU A 145 13.17 3.57 25.24
C GLU A 145 13.49 3.72 26.72
N THR A 146 14.07 4.85 27.12
CA THR A 146 14.02 5.31 28.51
C THR A 146 12.55 5.57 28.83
N ASN A 147 11.83 4.51 29.22
CA ASN A 147 10.58 4.65 29.92
C ASN A 147 10.87 5.41 31.22
N GLN A 148 10.54 6.70 31.24
CA GLN A 148 10.44 7.50 32.47
C GLN A 148 9.15 7.15 33.23
N ASN A 149 8.87 5.85 33.37
CA ASN A 149 7.82 5.37 34.27
C ASN A 149 8.53 4.54 35.34
N GLU A 150 8.67 5.14 36.51
CA GLU A 150 9.11 4.49 37.73
C GLU A 150 8.17 3.31 38.03
N GLY A 151 8.72 2.10 38.09
CA GLY A 151 8.04 0.95 38.66
C GLY A 151 8.23 -0.34 37.88
N GLU A 152 8.96 -1.26 38.52
CA GLU A 152 9.08 -2.71 38.26
C GLU A 152 10.20 -3.15 37.31
N GLU A 153 11.09 -3.98 37.88
CA GLU A 153 12.24 -4.64 37.27
C GLU A 153 11.77 -5.70 36.25
N ASP A 154 11.32 -5.27 35.08
CA ASP A 154 11.28 -6.13 33.91
C ASP A 154 12.61 -6.00 33.17
N TRP A 155 13.30 -7.12 32.93
CA TRP A 155 14.51 -7.16 32.11
C TRP A 155 14.25 -6.41 30.80
N ASN A 156 14.84 -5.22 30.64
CA ASN A 156 14.70 -4.38 29.44
C ASN A 156 15.07 -5.20 28.20
N LEU A 157 14.06 -5.75 27.53
CA LEU A 157 14.19 -6.46 26.26
C LEU A 157 14.55 -5.41 25.20
N VAL A 158 15.84 -5.19 24.99
CA VAL A 158 16.32 -4.40 23.86
C VAL A 158 15.87 -5.15 22.61
N GLN A 159 14.89 -4.60 21.89
CA GLN A 159 14.50 -5.18 20.61
C GLN A 159 15.70 -5.10 19.66
N PRO A 160 16.05 -6.20 18.99
CA PRO A 160 17.14 -6.17 18.03
C PRO A 160 16.77 -5.20 16.91
N PRO A 161 17.73 -4.43 16.38
CA PRO A 161 17.47 -3.55 15.25
C PRO A 161 16.94 -4.38 14.08
N GLU A 162 15.90 -3.88 13.43
CA GLU A 162 15.24 -4.56 12.32
C GLU A 162 15.11 -3.59 11.13
N ILE A 163 15.33 -4.14 9.93
CA ILE A 163 15.11 -3.44 8.67
C ILE A 163 14.14 -4.22 7.78
N LYS A 164 13.13 -3.54 7.25
CA LYS A 164 12.12 -4.11 6.35
C LYS A 164 11.93 -3.26 5.11
N ILE A 165 11.64 -3.91 3.99
CA ILE A 165 11.27 -3.24 2.73
C ILE A 165 9.78 -3.43 2.47
N ALA A 166 9.12 -2.37 2.00
CA ALA A 166 7.77 -2.45 1.44
C ALA A 166 7.78 -2.03 -0.03
N ALA A 167 7.36 -2.93 -0.92
CA ALA A 167 7.20 -2.67 -2.34
C ALA A 167 5.80 -2.11 -2.62
N ILE A 168 5.71 -0.80 -2.84
CA ILE A 168 4.47 -0.07 -3.15
C ILE A 168 4.41 0.31 -4.62
N ASP A 169 3.31 0.90 -5.08
CA ASP A 169 3.15 1.42 -6.46
C ASP A 169 3.60 0.44 -7.56
N ASN A 170 2.86 -0.67 -7.67
CA ASN A 170 3.13 -1.75 -8.63
C ASN A 170 2.18 -1.70 -9.83
N GLY A 171 1.58 -0.54 -10.11
CA GLY A 171 0.54 -0.37 -11.12
C GLY A 171 1.02 -0.40 -12.57
N LEU A 172 2.33 -0.43 -12.80
CA LEU A 172 2.96 -0.35 -14.12
C LEU A 172 3.96 -1.50 -14.35
N ALA A 173 3.51 -2.73 -14.12
CA ALA A 173 4.21 -3.98 -14.41
C ALA A 173 3.56 -4.76 -15.56
#